data_AF-A0A973FY29-F1
#
_entry.id   AF-A0A973FY29-F1
#
_cell.length_a   1.000
_cell.length_b   1.000
_cell.length_c   1.000
_cell.angle_alpha   90.00
_cell.angle_beta   90.00
_cell.angle_gamma   90.00
#
_symmetry.space_group_name_H-M   'P 1'
#
loop_
_entity.id
_entity.type
_entity.pdbx_description
1 polymer ?
#
loop_
_entity_poly.entity_id
_entity_poly.type
_entity_poly.pdbx_seq_one_letter_code
_entity_poly.pdbx_strand_id
1 'polypeptide(L)' 'MTISQSKALYKKLKVDGRFREKLLAADTMDECMEMVSLSGFDCSRDEVRTVINVFAERKGSEDSESFSLWGNRITG' A
#
# COMPACT_ATOMS: atom_id res chain seq x y z
N MET A 1 9.95 12.97 -1.98
CA MET A 1 9.87 11.57 -2.49
C MET A 1 8.79 11.50 -3.57
N THR A 2 9.04 10.80 -4.67
CA THR A 2 8.15 10.76 -5.84
C THR A 2 7.02 9.74 -5.63
N ILE A 3 5.77 10.19 -5.85
CA ILE A 3 4.50 9.44 -5.91
C ILE A 3 4.60 8.06 -6.60
N SER A 4 5.62 7.87 -7.44
CA SER A 4 5.95 6.63 -8.16
C SER A 4 6.24 5.42 -7.26
N GLN A 5 6.88 5.57 -6.09
CA GLN A 5 7.30 4.41 -5.29
C GLN A 5 6.17 3.74 -4.52
N SER A 6 5.31 4.53 -3.87
CA SER A 6 4.11 4.05 -3.18
C SER A 6 3.12 3.37 -4.14
N LYS A 7 3.01 3.87 -5.38
CA LYS A 7 2.23 3.19 -6.45
C LYS A 7 2.85 1.87 -6.89
N ALA A 8 4.17 1.80 -6.98
CA ALA A 8 4.89 0.58 -7.33
C ALA A 8 4.78 -0.48 -6.22
N LEU A 9 4.85 -0.07 -4.95
CA LEU A 9 4.60 -0.93 -3.79
C LEU A 9 3.18 -1.53 -3.83
N TYR A 10 2.16 -0.70 -4.09
CA TYR A 10 0.78 -1.16 -4.22
C TYR A 10 0.60 -2.15 -5.39
N LYS A 11 1.26 -1.91 -6.52
CA LYS A 11 1.25 -2.85 -7.66
C LYS A 11 1.92 -4.17 -7.28
N LYS A 12 3.02 -4.13 -6.51
CA LYS A 12 3.67 -5.35 -6.01
C LYS A 12 2.76 -6.13 -5.07
N LEU A 13 2.05 -5.46 -4.16
CA LEU A 13 1.06 -6.12 -3.28
C LEU A 13 -0.10 -6.78 -4.03
N LYS A 14 -0.47 -6.27 -5.21
CA LYS A 14 -1.49 -6.90 -6.08
C LYS A 14 -0.97 -8.13 -6.81
N VAL A 15 0.28 -8.08 -7.29
CA VAL A 15 0.87 -9.12 -8.15
C VAL A 15 1.52 -10.23 -7.33
N ASP A 16 2.19 -9.88 -6.23
CA ASP A 16 2.92 -10.79 -5.38
C ASP A 16 2.11 -11.13 -4.12
N GLY A 17 1.34 -12.21 -4.22
CA GLY A 17 0.50 -12.72 -3.14
C GLY A 17 1.30 -13.11 -1.90
N ARG A 18 2.52 -13.65 -2.05
CA ARG A 18 3.38 -14.04 -0.90
C ARG A 18 3.91 -12.82 -0.18
N PHE A 19 4.35 -11.80 -0.92
CA PHE A 19 4.77 -10.53 -0.33
C PHE A 19 3.62 -9.88 0.43
N ARG A 20 2.42 -9.89 -0.15
CA ARG A 20 1.20 -9.41 0.52
C ARG A 20 0.89 -10.17 1.80
N GLU A 21 0.92 -11.50 1.78
CA GLU A 21 0.64 -12.32 2.97
C GLU A 21 1.64 -12.04 4.08
N LYS A 22 2.94 -11.95 3.75
CA LYS A 22 3.97 -11.58 4.73
C LYS A 22 3.74 -10.18 5.30
N LEU A 23 3.40 -9.22 4.45
CA LEU A 23 3.21 -7.84 4.86
C LEU A 23 1.92 -7.63 5.68
N LEU A 24 0.86 -8.40 5.41
CA LEU A 24 -0.36 -8.44 6.23
C LEU A 24 -0.23 -9.28 7.50
N ALA A 25 0.73 -10.21 7.54
CA ALA A 25 1.05 -11.01 8.73
C ALA A 25 2.06 -10.33 9.66
N ALA A 26 2.59 -9.16 9.27
CA ALA A 26 3.44 -8.35 10.14
C ALA A 26 2.64 -7.89 11.36
N ASP A 27 3.22 -8.05 12.54
CA ASP A 27 2.58 -7.65 13.81
C ASP A 27 2.82 -6.16 14.08
N THR A 28 3.89 -5.60 13.51
CA THR A 28 4.28 -4.21 13.70
C THR A 28 4.51 -3.46 12.40
N MET A 29 4.37 -2.13 12.46
CA MET A 29 4.66 -1.25 11.33
C MET A 29 6.17 -1.21 11.01
N ASP A 30 7.04 -1.48 11.98
CA ASP A 30 8.48 -1.54 11.75
C ASP A 30 8.87 -2.77 10.92
N GLU A 31 8.25 -3.93 11.17
CA GLU A 31 8.41 -5.12 10.31
C GLU A 31 7.89 -4.86 8.88
N CYS A 32 6.75 -4.15 8.75
CA CYS A 32 6.25 -3.72 7.45
C CYS A 32 7.29 -2.86 6.70
N MET A 33 7.87 -1.88 7.40
CA MET A 33 8.88 -0.98 6.83
C MET A 33 10.14 -1.75 6.40
N GLU A 34 10.61 -2.67 7.23
CA GLU A 34 11.78 -3.51 6.90
C GLU A 34 11.51 -4.34 5.63
N MET A 35 10.33 -4.96 5.50
CA MET A 35 9.97 -5.72 4.30
C MET A 35 9.86 -4.86 3.03
N VAL A 36 9.36 -3.63 3.18
CA VAL A 36 9.27 -2.64 2.09
C VAL A 36 10.66 -2.20 1.66
N SER A 37 11.55 -1.91 2.61
CA SER A 37 12.95 -1.56 2.34
C SER A 37 13.73 -2.72 1.72
N LEU A 38 13.56 -3.95 2.22
CA LEU A 38 14.16 -5.17 1.62
C LEU A 38 13.65 -5.43 0.20
N SER A 39 12.46 -4.95 -0.13
CA SER A 39 11.90 -5.02 -1.47
C SER A 39 12.44 -3.94 -2.42
N GLY A 40 13.32 -3.06 -1.94
CA GLY A 40 13.90 -1.96 -2.71
C GLY A 40 13.01 -0.73 -2.83
N PHE A 41 11.99 -0.61 -1.97
CA PHE A 41 11.17 0.60 -1.90
C PHE A 41 11.62 1.49 -0.75
N ASP A 42 11.83 2.75 -1.06
CA ASP A 42 12.13 3.83 -0.13
C ASP A 42 10.85 4.62 0.14
N CYS A 43 9.90 3.95 0.80
CA CYS A 43 8.64 4.56 1.22
C CYS A 43 8.75 5.02 2.66
N SER A 44 8.12 6.15 2.98
CA SER A 44 7.95 6.60 4.37
C SER A 44 6.92 5.74 5.12
N ARG A 45 6.99 5.77 6.45
CA ARG A 45 6.05 5.01 7.32
C ARG A 45 4.59 5.36 7.05
N ASP A 46 4.29 6.63 6.81
CA ASP A 46 2.93 7.09 6.48
C ASP A 46 2.48 6.60 5.10
N GLU A 47 3.37 6.52 4.12
CA GLU A 47 3.05 5.95 2.80
C GLU A 47 2.77 4.45 2.90
N VAL A 48 3.59 3.69 3.62
CA VAL A 48 3.38 2.25 3.83
C VAL A 48 2.05 2.02 4.55
N ARG A 49 1.79 2.76 5.63
CA ARG A 49 0.50 2.71 6.34
C ARG A 49 -0.68 3.02 5.41
N THR A 50 -0.58 4.07 4.59
CA THR A 50 -1.63 4.45 3.64
C THR A 50 -1.87 3.36 2.61
N VAL A 51 -0.80 2.78 2.05
CA VAL A 51 -0.89 1.69 1.06
C VAL A 51 -1.52 0.45 1.66
N ILE A 52 -1.15 0.07 2.90
CA ILE A 52 -1.72 -1.07 3.61
C ILE A 52 -3.21 -0.83 3.90
N ASN A 53 -3.57 0.33 4.45
CA ASN A 53 -4.96 0.68 4.74
C ASN A 53 -5.81 0.67 3.46
N VAL A 54 -5.37 1.34 2.40
CA VAL A 54 -6.07 1.35 1.10
C VAL A 54 -6.20 -0.05 0.51
N PHE A 55 -5.19 -0.91 0.71
CA PHE A 55 -5.25 -2.30 0.24
C PHE A 55 -6.24 -3.13 1.07
N ALA A 56 -6.26 -2.96 2.39
CA ALA A 56 -7.18 -3.65 3.30
C ALA A 56 -8.63 -3.22 3.08
N GLU A 57 -8.89 -1.92 2.95
CA GLU A 57 -10.23 -1.37 2.66
C GLU A 57 -10.75 -1.86 1.30
N ARG A 58 -9.89 -1.89 0.27
CA ARG A 58 -10.28 -2.37 -1.07
C ARG A 58 -10.48 -3.87 -1.15
N LYS A 59 -9.94 -4.67 -0.24
CA LYS A 59 -10.24 -6.11 -0.16
C LYS A 59 -11.63 -6.37 0.41
N GLY A 60 -12.23 -5.41 1.11
CA GLY A 60 -13.64 -5.43 1.54
C GLY A 60 -14.61 -4.87 0.51
N SER A 61 -14.12 -4.12 -0.48
CA SER A 61 -14.92 -3.48 -1.53
C SER A 61 -14.38 -3.87 -2.93
N GLU A 62 -14.74 -5.04 -3.44
CA GLU A 62 -14.40 -5.42 -4.81
C GLU A 62 -15.14 -4.60 -5.90
N ASP A 63 -15.98 -3.61 -5.51
CA ASP A 63 -16.91 -2.91 -6.42
C ASP A 63 -16.91 -1.37 -6.34
N SER A 64 -15.76 -0.69 -6.30
CA SER A 64 -15.72 0.68 -6.82
C SER A 64 -14.31 1.20 -7.07
N GLU A 65 -13.98 1.21 -8.35
CA GLU A 65 -12.96 2.08 -8.91
C GLU A 65 -13.29 3.54 -8.58
N SER A 66 -12.59 4.12 -7.61
CA SER A 66 -12.19 5.53 -7.65
C SER A 66 -10.96 5.73 -6.80
N PHE A 67 -9.85 5.96 -7.48
CA PHE A 67 -8.58 6.33 -6.89
C PHE A 67 -8.58 7.83 -6.58
N SER A 68 -8.79 8.21 -5.33
CA SER A 68 -8.33 9.51 -4.81
C SER A 68 -7.13 9.27 -3.91
N LEU A 69 -5.99 8.93 -4.51
CA LEU A 69 -4.74 8.68 -3.77
C LEU A 69 -4.11 9.92 -3.13
N TRP A 70 -4.68 11.11 -3.34
CA TRP A 70 -4.18 12.36 -2.79
C TRP A 70 -5.34 13.32 -2.58
N GLY A 71 -6.08 13.18 -1.48
CA GLY A 71 -6.79 14.27 -0.79
C GLY A 71 -7.79 15.17 -1.55
N ASN A 72 -8.09 14.96 -2.83
CA ASN A 72 -9.07 15.76 -3.55
C ASN A 72 -10.33 14.93 -3.82
N ARG A 73 -11.39 15.34 -3.11
CA ARG A 73 -12.76 14.93 -3.33
C ARG A 73 -13.25 15.56 -4.63
N ILE A 74 -13.41 14.79 -5.69
CA ILE A 74 -14.22 15.24 -6.83
C ILE A 74 -15.66 14.90 -6.48
N THR A 75 -16.40 15.88 -5.97
CA THR A 75 -17.86 15.85 -5.95
C THR A 75 -18.36 15.96 -7.39
N GLY A 76 -19.07 14.93 -7.83
CA GLY A 76 -19.98 14.97 -8.99
C GLY A 76 -21.34 14.47 -8.54
#